data_AF-A0A377VCM9-F1
#
_entry.id   AF-A0A377VCM9-F1
#
_cell.length_a   1.000
_cell.length_b   1.000
_cell.length_c   1.000
_cell.angle_alpha   90.00
_cell.angle_beta   90.00
_cell.angle_gamma   90.00
#
_symmetry.space_group_name_H-M   'P 1'
#
loop_
_entity.id
_entity.type
_entity.pdbx_description
1 polymer ?
#
loop_
_entity_poly.entity_id
_entity_poly.type
_entity_poly.pdbx_seq_one_letter_code
_entity_poly.pdbx_strand_id
1 'polypeptide(L)'
;MQLLPEGTRQSVLPSLLTFWMANLPEHPQWKIAPQPQLTSAVRKILLRQIGVRNAENTLYQNVLKQVSRNYADITLADMTGDTLADPLFSTEQTVPGMFTRQAWEGQVKEAIEQVVTARREEIDWVLSDRRQDASADISPEVLRARLTTRYFTDFRR
;
A
#
# COMPACT_ATOMS: atom_id res chain seq x y z
N MET A 1 9.11 29.54 -20.96
CA MET A 1 8.58 29.62 -19.58
C MET A 1 9.63 29.03 -18.66
N GLN A 2 10.42 29.87 -17.97
CA GLN A 2 11.54 29.43 -17.12
C GLN A 2 11.00 28.61 -15.94
N LEU A 3 11.60 27.44 -15.69
CA LEU A 3 11.25 26.57 -14.58
C LEU A 3 11.83 27.16 -13.30
N LEU A 4 10.97 27.68 -12.42
CA LEU A 4 11.33 28.16 -11.08
C LEU A 4 11.90 27.01 -10.21
N PRO A 5 12.79 27.31 -9.25
CA PRO A 5 13.29 26.33 -8.27
C PRO A 5 12.15 25.66 -7.48
N GLU A 6 12.30 24.37 -7.14
CA GLU A 6 11.22 23.56 -6.52
C GLU A 6 10.64 24.18 -5.23
N GLY A 7 11.50 24.72 -4.36
CA GLY A 7 11.08 25.35 -3.10
C GLY A 7 10.25 26.63 -3.32
N THR A 8 10.57 27.41 -4.36
CA THR A 8 9.80 28.60 -4.75
C THR A 8 8.50 28.20 -5.46
N ARG A 9 8.49 27.08 -6.19
CA ARG A 9 7.28 26.56 -6.85
C ARG A 9 6.23 26.14 -5.83
N GLN A 10 6.61 25.42 -4.77
CA GLN A 10 5.67 24.92 -3.76
C GLN A 10 5.07 26.02 -2.88
N SER A 11 5.81 27.10 -2.60
CA SER A 11 5.29 28.22 -1.80
C SER A 11 4.33 29.13 -2.58
N VAL A 12 4.51 29.25 -3.90
CA VAL A 12 3.72 30.15 -4.76
C VAL A 12 2.53 29.43 -5.42
N LEU A 13 2.55 28.09 -5.52
CA LEU A 13 1.48 27.33 -6.16
C LEU A 13 0.08 27.60 -5.57
N PRO A 14 -0.10 27.61 -4.23
CA PRO A 14 -1.43 27.80 -3.65
C PRO A 14 -2.00 29.19 -3.93
N SER A 15 -1.19 30.24 -3.81
CA SER A 15 -1.62 31.62 -4.08
C SER A 15 -1.92 31.84 -5.56
N LEU A 16 -1.13 31.24 -6.45
CA LEU A 16 -1.37 31.27 -7.88
C LEU A 16 -2.69 30.55 -8.23
N LEU A 17 -2.94 29.35 -7.69
CA LEU A 17 -4.18 28.62 -7.93
C LEU A 17 -5.41 29.41 -7.46
N THR A 18 -5.34 30.05 -6.29
CA THR A 18 -6.42 30.91 -5.77
C THR A 18 -6.69 32.10 -6.69
N PHE A 19 -5.64 32.79 -7.16
CA PHE A 19 -5.78 33.86 -8.14
C PHE A 19 -6.46 33.36 -9.42
N TRP A 20 -6.00 32.24 -9.97
CA TRP A 20 -6.58 31.66 -11.18
C TRP A 20 -8.04 31.28 -11.00
N MET A 21 -8.40 30.61 -9.90
CA MET A 21 -9.81 30.23 -9.62
C MET A 21 -10.73 31.45 -9.49
N ALA A 22 -10.26 32.54 -8.88
CA ALA A 22 -11.03 33.76 -8.72
C ALA A 22 -11.23 34.53 -10.04
N ASN A 23 -10.25 34.49 -10.95
CA ASN A 23 -10.24 35.33 -12.15
C ASN A 23 -10.64 34.58 -13.44
N LEU A 24 -10.72 33.24 -13.43
CA LEU A 24 -11.11 32.44 -14.59
C LEU A 24 -12.54 32.71 -15.12
N PRO A 25 -13.56 32.97 -14.28
CA PRO A 25 -14.91 33.30 -14.78
C PRO A 25 -14.93 34.61 -15.58
N GLU A 26 -14.17 35.61 -15.12
CA GLU A 26 -14.05 36.94 -15.74
C GLU A 26 -13.14 36.95 -16.98
N HIS A 27 -12.29 35.92 -17.13
CA HIS A 27 -11.38 35.78 -18.27
C HIS A 27 -11.48 34.39 -18.93
N PRO A 28 -12.60 34.08 -19.63
CA PRO A 28 -12.82 32.78 -20.27
C PRO A 28 -11.75 32.40 -21.29
N GLN A 29 -11.10 33.38 -21.92
CA GLN A 29 -10.02 33.19 -22.88
C GLN A 29 -8.76 32.56 -22.30
N TRP A 30 -8.60 32.57 -20.97
CA TRP A 30 -7.47 31.89 -20.34
C TRP A 30 -7.69 30.39 -20.16
N LYS A 31 -8.91 29.89 -20.44
CA LYS A 31 -9.18 28.45 -20.40
C LYS A 31 -8.32 27.74 -21.44
N ILE A 32 -7.55 26.76 -20.97
CA ILE A 32 -6.84 25.84 -21.85
C ILE A 32 -7.89 24.96 -22.54
N ALA A 33 -7.76 24.75 -23.85
CA ALA A 33 -8.62 23.83 -24.58
C ALA A 33 -8.51 22.43 -23.96
N PRO A 34 -9.62 21.81 -23.51
CA PRO A 34 -9.57 20.48 -22.95
C PRO A 34 -9.05 19.50 -24.01
N GLN A 35 -8.07 18.68 -23.62
CA GLN A 35 -7.57 17.58 -24.44
C GLN A 35 -8.24 16.28 -23.95
N PRO A 36 -9.44 15.91 -24.45
CA PRO A 36 -10.20 14.76 -23.95
C PRO A 36 -9.41 13.44 -24.08
N GLN A 37 -8.58 13.32 -25.12
CA GLN A 37 -7.73 12.16 -25.33
C GLN A 37 -6.64 12.06 -24.26
N LEU A 38 -5.93 13.16 -23.97
CA LEU A 38 -4.91 13.19 -22.92
C LEU A 38 -5.51 12.92 -21.53
N THR A 39 -6.62 13.59 -21.20
CA THR A 39 -7.29 13.41 -19.90
C THR A 39 -7.80 11.97 -19.72
N SER A 40 -8.36 11.35 -20.76
CA SER A 40 -8.80 9.96 -20.70
C SER A 40 -7.61 8.99 -20.57
N ALA A 41 -6.49 9.25 -21.26
CA ALA A 41 -5.26 8.45 -21.13
C ALA A 41 -4.69 8.52 -19.70
N VAL A 42 -4.55 9.74 -19.14
CA VAL A 42 -4.08 9.94 -17.76
C VAL A 42 -5.02 9.27 -16.76
N ARG A 43 -6.34 9.42 -16.93
CA ARG A 43 -7.33 8.75 -16.08
C ARG A 43 -7.17 7.23 -16.09
N LYS A 44 -6.99 6.62 -17.27
CA LYS A 44 -6.77 5.17 -17.40
C LYS A 44 -5.52 4.73 -16.63
N ILE A 45 -4.41 5.47 -16.75
CA ILE A 45 -3.17 5.19 -16.01
C ILE A 45 -3.39 5.27 -14.50
N LEU A 46 -4.05 6.32 -14.02
CA LEU A 46 -4.32 6.50 -12.60
C LEU A 46 -5.24 5.42 -12.03
N LEU A 47 -6.34 5.09 -12.74
CA LEU A 47 -7.25 4.03 -12.32
C LEU A 47 -6.54 2.67 -12.25
N ARG A 48 -5.67 2.38 -13.22
CA ARG A 48 -4.83 1.18 -13.21
C ARG A 48 -3.90 1.17 -12.00
N GLN A 49 -3.18 2.26 -11.72
CA GLN A 49 -2.29 2.36 -10.57
C GLN A 49 -3.02 2.23 -9.23
N ILE A 50 -4.21 2.82 -9.11
CA ILE A 50 -5.08 2.66 -7.93
C ILE A 50 -5.55 1.20 -7.80
N GLY A 51 -5.97 0.59 -8.90
CA GLY A 51 -6.38 -0.81 -8.94
C GLY A 51 -5.28 -1.76 -8.45
N VAL A 52 -4.04 -1.55 -8.94
CA VAL A 52 -2.84 -2.28 -8.49
C VAL A 52 -2.64 -2.16 -6.98
N ARG A 53 -2.64 -0.93 -6.44
CA ARG A 53 -2.44 -0.70 -5.00
C ARG A 53 -3.54 -1.33 -4.15
N ASN A 54 -4.79 -1.25 -4.60
CA ASN A 54 -5.92 -1.85 -3.91
C ASN A 54 -5.83 -3.37 -3.90
N ALA A 55 -5.42 -3.98 -5.03
CA ALA A 55 -5.21 -5.42 -5.13
C ALA A 55 -4.10 -5.90 -4.17
N GLU A 56 -2.95 -5.21 -4.15
CA GLU A 56 -1.87 -5.49 -3.19
C GLU A 56 -2.34 -5.36 -1.73
N ASN A 57 -3.16 -4.34 -1.43
CA ASN A 57 -3.69 -4.15 -0.09
C ASN A 57 -4.62 -5.28 0.33
N THR A 58 -5.53 -5.70 -0.54
CA THR A 58 -6.44 -6.84 -0.28
C THR A 58 -5.65 -8.13 -0.05
N LEU A 59 -4.62 -8.39 -0.86
CA LEU A 59 -3.75 -9.55 -0.69
C LEU A 59 -3.06 -9.56 0.68
N TYR A 60 -2.49 -8.42 1.06
CA TYR A 60 -1.84 -8.28 2.37
C TYR A 60 -2.82 -8.51 3.53
N GLN A 61 -4.01 -7.92 3.47
CA GLN A 61 -5.03 -8.12 4.51
C GLN A 61 -5.50 -9.57 4.59
N ASN A 62 -5.57 -10.28 3.47
CA ASN A 62 -5.91 -11.71 3.47
C ASN A 62 -4.84 -12.55 4.17
N VAL A 63 -3.54 -12.27 3.91
CA VAL A 63 -2.42 -12.92 4.62
C VAL A 63 -2.57 -12.72 6.13
N LEU A 64 -2.75 -11.46 6.56
CA LEU A 64 -2.89 -11.11 7.97
C LEU A 64 -4.11 -11.78 8.63
N LYS A 65 -5.26 -11.81 7.94
CA LYS A 65 -6.49 -12.46 8.40
C LYS A 65 -6.35 -13.98 8.51
N GLN A 66 -5.54 -14.60 7.66
CA GLN A 66 -5.24 -16.04 7.74
C GLN A 66 -4.35 -16.34 8.95
N VAL A 67 -3.30 -15.55 9.16
CA VAL A 67 -2.33 -15.74 10.25
C VAL A 67 -2.94 -15.45 11.62
N SER A 68 -3.66 -14.34 11.77
CA SER A 68 -4.25 -13.91 13.06
C SER A 68 -5.17 -14.95 13.73
N ARG A 69 -5.70 -15.91 12.96
CA ARG A 69 -6.52 -17.01 13.53
C ARG A 69 -5.73 -17.98 14.40
N ASN A 70 -4.42 -18.07 14.18
CA ASN A 70 -3.54 -19.06 14.81
C ASN A 70 -2.58 -18.45 15.83
N TYR A 71 -2.51 -17.12 15.92
CA TYR A 71 -1.58 -16.41 16.80
C TYR A 71 -2.35 -15.36 17.60
N ALA A 72 -2.64 -15.68 18.86
CA ALA A 72 -3.27 -14.77 19.80
C ALA A 72 -2.30 -13.63 20.20
N ASP A 73 -2.87 -12.50 20.57
CA ASP A 73 -2.10 -11.34 21.03
C ASP A 73 -1.32 -11.68 22.31
N ILE A 74 -0.10 -11.13 22.41
CA ILE A 74 0.86 -11.41 23.46
C ILE A 74 0.90 -10.24 24.44
N THR A 75 0.78 -10.54 25.73
CA THR A 75 0.87 -9.56 26.82
C THR A 75 2.32 -9.40 27.30
N LEU A 76 2.60 -8.38 28.12
CA LEU A 76 3.91 -8.25 28.78
C LEU A 76 4.27 -9.47 29.62
N ALA A 77 3.28 -10.03 30.34
CA ALA A 77 3.48 -11.22 31.18
C ALA A 77 3.89 -12.45 30.35
N ASP A 78 3.28 -12.63 29.18
CA ASP A 78 3.65 -13.72 28.26
C ASP A 78 5.09 -13.57 27.72
N MET A 79 5.59 -12.34 27.61
CA MET A 79 6.97 -12.07 27.16
C MET A 79 8.02 -12.27 28.25
N THR A 80 7.66 -12.06 29.52
CA THR A 80 8.59 -12.16 30.65
C THR A 80 8.63 -13.56 31.28
N GLY A 81 7.69 -14.43 30.91
CA GLY A 81 7.61 -15.80 31.40
C GLY A 81 7.49 -15.84 32.91
N ASP A 82 8.35 -16.61 33.57
CA ASP A 82 8.36 -16.73 35.04
C ASP A 82 8.93 -15.48 35.75
N THR A 83 9.48 -14.51 35.01
CA THR A 83 9.96 -13.26 35.59
C THR A 83 8.78 -12.33 35.82
N LEU A 84 8.49 -12.03 37.08
CA LEU A 84 7.48 -11.05 37.44
C LEU A 84 7.94 -9.63 37.05
N ALA A 85 7.44 -9.14 35.92
CA ALA A 85 7.72 -7.78 35.45
C ALA A 85 6.87 -6.72 36.17
N ASP A 86 5.68 -7.09 36.66
CA ASP A 86 4.70 -6.19 37.28
C ASP A 86 5.26 -5.19 38.31
N PRO A 87 6.23 -5.53 39.18
CA PRO A 87 6.78 -4.58 40.14
C PRO A 87 7.60 -3.44 39.51
N LEU A 88 8.10 -3.61 38.29
CA LEU A 88 8.99 -2.66 37.60
C LEU A 88 8.39 -2.09 36.32
N PHE A 89 7.61 -2.90 35.59
CA PHE A 89 7.01 -2.55 34.31
C PHE A 89 5.59 -3.11 34.27
N SER A 90 4.62 -2.26 33.94
CA SER A 90 3.23 -2.67 33.70
C SER A 90 2.70 -1.93 32.48
N THR A 91 1.86 -2.62 31.70
CA THR A 91 1.17 -2.05 30.55
C THR A 91 -0.08 -2.86 30.25
N GLU A 92 -1.13 -2.18 29.80
CA GLU A 92 -2.35 -2.83 29.27
C GLU A 92 -2.24 -3.10 27.76
N GLN A 93 -1.16 -2.63 27.11
CA GLN A 93 -0.95 -2.83 25.69
C GLN A 93 -0.50 -4.26 25.39
N THR A 94 -1.01 -4.80 24.29
CA THR A 94 -0.62 -6.11 23.76
C THR A 94 0.08 -5.95 22.42
N VAL A 95 0.92 -6.93 22.08
CA VAL A 95 1.48 -7.05 20.73
C VAL A 95 0.66 -8.07 19.96
N PRO A 96 0.11 -7.73 18.77
CA PRO A 96 -0.64 -8.69 17.99
C PRO A 96 0.21 -9.92 17.65
N GLY A 97 -0.30 -11.12 17.94
CA GLY A 97 0.51 -12.36 17.87
C GLY A 97 1.07 -12.66 16.48
N MET A 98 0.34 -12.22 15.45
CA MET A 98 0.73 -12.26 14.04
C MET A 98 2.01 -11.47 13.71
N PHE A 99 2.42 -10.51 14.54
CA PHE A 99 3.64 -9.71 14.40
C PHE A 99 4.73 -10.17 15.36
N THR A 100 4.97 -11.47 15.40
CA THR A 100 6.01 -12.09 16.23
C THR A 100 7.00 -12.85 15.37
N ARG A 101 8.19 -13.14 15.89
CA ARG A 101 9.16 -13.99 15.19
C ARG A 101 8.59 -15.38 14.93
N GLN A 102 7.85 -15.93 15.89
CA GLN A 102 7.17 -17.21 15.76
C GLN A 102 6.12 -17.20 14.65
N ALA A 103 5.32 -16.14 14.52
CA ALA A 103 4.36 -16.01 13.42
C ALA A 103 5.06 -15.85 12.07
N TRP A 104 6.16 -15.09 12.01
CA TRP A 104 6.95 -14.92 10.79
C TRP A 104 7.51 -16.24 10.27
N GLU A 105 8.23 -16.96 11.12
CA GLU A 105 8.87 -18.24 10.79
C GLU A 105 7.84 -19.36 10.61
N GLY A 106 6.71 -19.29 11.33
CA GLY A 106 5.68 -20.32 11.32
C GLY A 106 4.69 -20.24 10.15
N GLN A 107 4.09 -19.07 9.89
CA GLN A 107 2.97 -18.99 8.92
C GLN A 107 3.02 -17.80 7.97
N VAL A 108 3.49 -16.62 8.41
CA VAL A 108 3.42 -15.40 7.58
C VAL A 108 4.23 -15.57 6.29
N LYS A 109 5.47 -16.06 6.39
CA LYS A 109 6.36 -16.23 5.23
C LYS A 109 5.70 -17.15 4.20
N GLU A 110 5.13 -18.27 4.64
CA GLU A 110 4.44 -19.22 3.77
C GLU A 110 3.17 -18.60 3.15
N ALA A 111 2.34 -17.92 3.94
CA ALA A 111 1.13 -17.29 3.45
C ALA A 111 1.41 -16.23 2.37
N ILE A 112 2.52 -15.48 2.49
CA ILE A 112 3.00 -14.57 1.44
C ILE A 112 3.39 -15.35 0.17
N GLU A 113 4.14 -16.45 0.29
CA GLU A 113 4.52 -17.27 -0.86
C GLU A 113 3.31 -17.91 -1.56
N GLN A 114 2.30 -18.35 -0.81
CA GLN A 114 1.05 -18.89 -1.36
C GLN A 114 0.33 -17.84 -2.21
N VAL A 115 0.21 -16.61 -1.70
CA VAL A 115 -0.38 -15.49 -2.45
C VAL A 115 0.43 -15.16 -3.70
N VAL A 116 1.75 -15.12 -3.60
CA VAL A 116 2.64 -14.82 -4.73
C VAL A 116 2.55 -15.90 -5.82
N THR A 117 2.50 -17.17 -5.41
CA THR A 117 2.34 -18.32 -6.32
C THR A 117 0.98 -18.27 -7.02
N ALA A 118 -0.10 -18.07 -6.26
CA ALA A 118 -1.44 -17.94 -6.82
C ALA A 118 -1.53 -16.80 -7.85
N ARG A 119 -0.82 -15.68 -7.62
CA ARG A 119 -0.74 -14.58 -8.60
C ARG A 119 0.09 -14.92 -9.83
N ARG A 120 1.17 -15.67 -9.68
CA ARG A 120 1.96 -16.15 -10.82
C ARG A 120 1.12 -17.04 -11.73
N GLU A 121 0.43 -18.01 -11.13
CA GLU A 121 -0.53 -18.87 -11.84
C GLU A 121 -1.62 -18.04 -12.48
N GLU A 122 -2.07 -16.97 -11.80
CA GLU A 122 -3.07 -16.06 -12.34
C GLU A 122 -2.63 -15.40 -13.64
N ILE A 123 -1.46 -14.79 -13.60
CA ILE A 123 -0.86 -14.13 -14.75
C ILE A 123 -0.62 -15.14 -15.88
N ASP A 124 -0.12 -16.33 -15.56
CA ASP A 124 0.17 -17.37 -16.55
C ASP A 124 -1.10 -17.85 -17.27
N TRP A 125 -2.22 -18.02 -16.55
CA TRP A 125 -3.50 -18.34 -17.20
C TRP A 125 -4.09 -17.15 -17.96
N VAL A 126 -3.96 -15.91 -17.47
CA VAL A 126 -4.44 -14.70 -18.17
C VAL A 126 -3.64 -14.45 -19.46
N LEU A 127 -2.38 -14.84 -19.54
CA LEU A 127 -1.61 -14.73 -20.78
C LEU A 127 -2.14 -15.67 -21.89
N SER A 128 -2.93 -16.69 -21.53
CA SER A 128 -3.59 -17.59 -22.49
C SER A 128 -4.96 -17.07 -22.99
N ASP A 129 -5.66 -16.23 -22.21
CA ASP A 129 -6.92 -15.57 -22.59
C ASP A 129 -6.80 -14.05 -22.44
N ARG A 130 -6.75 -13.32 -23.57
CA ARG A 130 -6.46 -11.87 -23.61
C ARG A 130 -7.51 -11.02 -22.87
N ARG A 131 -7.36 -10.87 -21.56
CA ARG A 131 -7.99 -9.82 -20.75
C ARG A 131 -6.93 -9.20 -19.84
N GLN A 132 -6.48 -8.00 -20.19
CA GLN A 132 -5.52 -7.24 -19.39
C GLN A 132 -6.21 -6.68 -18.14
N ASP A 133 -6.20 -7.44 -17.05
CA ASP A 133 -6.57 -6.93 -15.74
C ASP A 133 -5.40 -6.14 -15.12
N ALA A 134 -5.74 -5.09 -14.36
CA ALA A 134 -4.75 -4.28 -13.63
C ALA A 134 -3.90 -5.10 -12.63
N SER A 135 -4.31 -6.34 -12.32
CA SER A 135 -3.55 -7.29 -11.49
C SER A 135 -2.33 -7.88 -12.18
N ALA A 136 -2.23 -7.85 -13.52
CA ALA A 136 -1.16 -8.51 -14.28
C ALA A 136 0.19 -7.75 -14.33
N ASP A 137 0.28 -6.59 -13.66
CA ASP A 137 1.37 -5.63 -13.86
C ASP A 137 2.54 -5.75 -12.90
N ILE A 138 2.43 -6.59 -11.88
CA ILE A 138 3.48 -6.75 -10.87
C ILE A 138 4.06 -8.14 -11.01
N SER A 139 5.38 -8.24 -11.15
CA SER A 139 6.03 -9.54 -11.14
C SER A 139 5.87 -10.21 -9.76
N PRO A 140 5.78 -11.55 -9.70
CA PRO A 140 5.67 -12.27 -8.43
C PRO A 140 6.77 -11.90 -7.42
N GLU A 141 7.99 -11.63 -7.88
CA GLU A 141 9.14 -11.26 -7.06
C GLU A 141 8.97 -9.86 -6.45
N VAL A 142 8.50 -8.89 -7.23
CA VAL A 142 8.22 -7.54 -6.74
C VAL A 142 7.06 -7.57 -5.74
N LEU A 143 6.02 -8.36 -6.00
CA LEU A 143 4.90 -8.54 -5.08
C LEU A 143 5.38 -9.13 -3.74
N ARG A 144 6.16 -10.21 -3.78
CA ARG A 144 6.77 -10.84 -2.58
C ARG A 144 7.56 -9.82 -1.76
N ALA A 145 8.44 -9.07 -2.41
CA ALA A 145 9.27 -8.06 -1.76
C ALA A 145 8.41 -6.98 -1.09
N ARG A 146 7.39 -6.45 -1.80
CA ARG A 146 6.49 -5.42 -1.26
C ARG A 146 5.68 -5.91 -0.07
N LEU A 147 5.08 -7.10 -0.17
CA LEU A 147 4.31 -7.69 0.94
C LEU A 147 5.20 -7.94 2.16
N THR A 148 6.43 -8.42 1.95
CA THR A 148 7.41 -8.66 3.02
C THR A 148 7.87 -7.35 3.67
N THR A 149 8.24 -6.34 2.87
CA THR A 149 8.62 -5.01 3.39
C THR A 149 7.48 -4.37 4.16
N ARG A 150 6.24 -4.50 3.67
CA ARG A 150 5.06 -4.02 4.38
C ARG A 150 4.87 -4.74 5.71
N TYR A 151 4.94 -6.08 5.71
CA TYR A 151 4.89 -6.87 6.95
C TYR A 151 5.91 -6.38 7.98
N PHE A 152 7.18 -6.24 7.61
CA PHE A 152 8.19 -5.77 8.57
C PHE A 152 8.05 -4.28 8.94
N THR A 153 7.33 -3.49 8.15
CA THR A 153 6.97 -2.12 8.54
C THR A 153 5.90 -2.14 9.64
N ASP A 154 4.88 -2.98 9.48
CA ASP A 154 3.82 -3.12 10.48
C ASP A 154 4.31 -3.89 11.73
N PHE A 155 5.24 -4.83 11.58
CA PHE A 155 5.92 -5.53 12.70
C PHE A 155 6.69 -4.59 13.65
N ARG A 156 7.16 -3.44 13.16
CA ARG A 156 7.96 -2.47 13.94
C ARG A 156 7.14 -1.33 14.53
N ARG A 157 5.85 -1.24 14.19
CA ARG A 157 4.95 -0.22 14.72
C ARG A 157 4.32 -0.71 16.00
#